data_AF-A0A2D4FQ97-F1
#
_entry.id   AF-A0A2D4FQ97-F1
#
_cell.length_a   1.000
_cell.length_b   1.000
_cell.length_c   1.000
_cell.angle_alpha   90.00
_cell.angle_beta   90.00
_cell.angle_gamma   90.00
#
_symmetry.space_group_name_H-M   'P 1'
#
loop_
_entity.id
_entity.type
_entity.pdbx_description
1 polymer ?
#
loop_
_entity_poly.entity_id
_entity_poly.type
_entity_poly.pdbx_seq_one_letter_code
_entity_poly.pdbx_strand_id
1 'polypeptide(L)'
;ILTDAEEYADLPVRHNEDQMNSELAKCLPIEVNPHSFDSSHTKCHLLLQAHFEHAVLPCPDYVTDTKTVLDQSIRICQAMLDVAANEGWLVTALNITNLVQMLIQGRWIHDSSLLTLPNIEYHHLHLFRKWSQGKRKGAYQGPVECLPELMAACDGKENIFASIVDCDLTSAHITQAWHYLSHLPVIDISMIIKGCWDDTVHEQKEMIVPMLSMNIRDDKKWMKLHADQEYVLQINLHRLRIGFTKGKQDTKAIAPRFPKVKDEGWFMILGEVDKKELVALKRVGYVRNQNVISVAFYTPEIPGRYIYTLYLMSDSYLGIDQQYDIFLNVLPTSISAQVNTEISDTFNDLGLK
;
A
#
# COMPACT_ATOMS: atom_id res chain seq x y z
N ILE A 1 20.34 -6.08 1.49
CA ILE A 1 20.09 -5.25 0.28
C ILE A 1 19.90 -3.79 0.66
N LEU A 2 18.75 -3.36 1.23
CA LEU A 2 18.55 -1.94 1.60
C LEU A 2 19.70 -1.39 2.44
N THR A 3 20.11 -2.14 3.46
CA THR A 3 21.17 -1.75 4.41
C THR A 3 22.57 -1.78 3.84
N ASP A 4 22.77 -2.46 2.71
CA ASP A 4 24.06 -2.59 2.01
C ASP A 4 24.28 -1.45 1.00
N ALA A 5 23.35 -0.50 0.93
CA ALA A 5 23.49 0.68 0.08
C ALA A 5 24.68 1.53 0.51
N GLU A 6 25.36 2.12 -0.47
CA GLU A 6 26.58 2.92 -0.26
C GLU A 6 26.32 4.13 0.66
N GLU A 7 25.09 4.64 0.68
CA GLU A 7 24.77 5.81 1.50
C GLU A 7 24.73 5.51 3.01
N TYR A 8 24.83 4.22 3.37
CA TYR A 8 25.00 3.77 4.75
C TYR A 8 26.44 3.37 5.09
N ALA A 9 27.38 3.39 4.13
CA ALA A 9 28.78 3.06 4.38
C ALA A 9 29.42 4.01 5.41
N ASP A 10 29.04 5.29 5.36
CA ASP A 10 29.54 6.34 6.26
C ASP A 10 28.78 6.44 7.60
N LEU A 11 27.85 5.52 7.90
CA LEU A 11 27.17 5.52 9.20
C LEU A 11 28.21 5.30 10.31
N PRO A 12 28.34 6.19 11.31
CA PRO A 12 29.44 6.10 12.26
C PRO A 12 29.29 4.85 13.13
N VAL A 13 30.37 4.08 13.25
CA VAL A 13 30.54 3.03 14.26
C VAL A 13 31.60 3.50 15.25
N ARG A 14 31.16 3.95 16.42
CA ARG A 14 32.00 4.53 17.47
C ARG A 14 32.64 3.43 18.32
N HIS A 15 33.63 3.80 19.13
CA HIS A 15 34.29 2.85 20.02
C HIS A 15 33.30 2.22 21.01
N ASN A 16 33.37 0.89 21.17
CA ASN A 16 32.49 0.04 21.98
C ASN A 16 31.06 -0.15 21.43
N GLU A 17 30.74 0.39 20.25
CA GLU A 17 29.43 0.15 19.61
C GLU A 17 29.29 -1.27 19.07
N ASP A 18 30.38 -2.00 18.83
CA ASP A 18 30.36 -3.42 18.49
C ASP A 18 29.71 -4.27 19.58
N GLN A 19 30.08 -4.05 20.85
CA GLN A 19 29.44 -4.72 21.98
C GLN A 19 27.98 -4.28 22.16
N MET A 20 27.69 -2.99 22.00
CA MET A 20 26.31 -2.48 22.08
C MET A 20 25.41 -3.03 20.96
N ASN A 21 25.95 -3.15 19.74
CA ASN A 21 25.29 -3.77 18.60
C ASN A 21 25.02 -5.26 18.87
N SER A 22 25.98 -5.96 19.48
CA SER A 22 25.81 -7.35 19.88
C SER A 22 24.68 -7.52 20.92
N GLU A 23 24.62 -6.66 21.94
CA GLU A 23 23.54 -6.71 22.93
C GLU A 23 22.18 -6.34 22.33
N LEU A 24 22.14 -5.31 21.47
CA LEU A 24 20.91 -4.92 20.77
C LEU A 24 20.39 -6.06 19.88
N ALA A 25 21.27 -6.74 19.14
CA ALA A 25 20.90 -7.84 18.25
C ALA A 25 20.16 -8.99 18.96
N LYS A 26 20.47 -9.26 20.24
CA LYS A 26 19.78 -10.31 21.02
C LYS A 26 18.30 -10.02 21.27
N CYS A 27 17.91 -8.75 21.19
CA CYS A 27 16.54 -8.30 21.41
C CYS A 27 15.76 -8.12 20.11
N LEU A 28 16.36 -8.39 18.96
CA LEU A 28 15.78 -8.13 17.64
C LEU A 28 15.47 -9.43 16.89
N PRO A 29 14.42 -9.46 16.05
CA PRO A 29 13.91 -10.70 15.48
C PRO A 29 14.77 -11.30 14.37
N ILE A 30 15.48 -10.47 13.59
CA ILE A 30 16.29 -10.95 12.46
C ILE A 30 17.76 -11.00 12.89
N GLU A 31 18.31 -12.21 12.89
CA GLU A 31 19.71 -12.46 13.19
C GLU A 31 20.63 -11.81 12.16
N VAL A 32 21.71 -11.19 12.64
CA VAL A 32 22.78 -10.62 11.82
C VAL A 32 24.06 -11.41 12.00
N ASN A 33 25.01 -11.27 11.07
CA ASN A 33 26.31 -11.92 11.18
C ASN A 33 27.05 -11.43 12.45
N PRO A 34 27.37 -12.32 13.40
CA PRO A 34 28.04 -11.92 14.65
C PRO A 34 29.44 -11.32 14.45
N HIS A 35 30.05 -11.52 13.28
CA HIS A 35 31.38 -11.00 12.95
C HIS A 35 31.36 -9.63 12.28
N SER A 36 30.20 -9.00 12.12
CA SER A 36 30.08 -7.70 11.43
C SER A 36 29.51 -6.59 12.32
N PHE A 37 29.53 -6.73 13.65
CA PHE A 37 29.00 -5.70 14.56
C PHE A 37 29.77 -4.38 14.53
N ASP A 38 30.98 -4.37 13.98
CA ASP A 38 31.78 -3.19 13.70
C ASP A 38 31.45 -2.53 12.34
N SER A 39 30.57 -3.13 11.53
CA SER A 39 30.18 -2.63 10.22
C SER A 39 29.01 -1.63 10.27
N SER A 40 29.16 -0.52 9.54
CA SER A 40 28.12 0.49 9.31
C SER A 40 26.80 -0.11 8.80
N HIS A 41 26.88 -1.08 7.88
CA HIS A 41 25.71 -1.74 7.30
C HIS A 41 24.98 -2.63 8.31
N THR A 42 25.73 -3.33 9.18
CA THR A 42 25.13 -4.15 10.25
C THR A 42 24.46 -3.26 11.27
N LYS A 43 25.10 -2.15 11.66
CA LYS A 43 24.48 -1.14 12.52
C LYS A 43 23.20 -0.58 11.89
N CYS A 44 23.23 -0.21 10.62
CA CYS A 44 22.04 0.25 9.87
C CYS A 44 20.91 -0.79 9.94
N HIS A 45 21.22 -2.06 9.73
CA HIS A 45 20.27 -3.16 9.81
C HIS A 45 19.63 -3.29 11.21
N LEU A 46 20.44 -3.25 12.27
CA LEU A 46 19.95 -3.28 13.65
C LEU A 46 19.08 -2.07 13.99
N LEU A 47 19.44 -0.87 13.53
CA LEU A 47 18.66 0.35 13.76
C LEU A 47 17.29 0.30 13.08
N LEU A 48 17.21 -0.24 11.86
CA LEU A 48 15.92 -0.43 11.18
C LEU A 48 15.03 -1.42 11.91
N GLN A 49 15.59 -2.56 12.37
CA GLN A 49 14.85 -3.52 13.18
C GLN A 49 14.39 -2.91 14.51
N ALA A 50 15.28 -2.19 15.22
CA ALA A 50 14.95 -1.52 16.47
C ALA A 50 13.84 -0.46 16.28
N HIS A 51 13.83 0.21 15.12
CA HIS A 51 12.76 1.13 14.74
C HIS A 51 11.41 0.42 14.58
N PHE A 52 11.37 -0.77 13.97
CA PHE A 52 10.12 -1.55 13.82
C PHE A 52 9.64 -2.17 15.14
N GLU A 53 10.56 -2.62 15.99
CA GLU A 53 10.28 -3.21 17.31
C GLU A 53 9.95 -2.17 18.38
N HIS A 54 10.21 -0.89 18.11
CA HIS A 54 10.24 0.15 19.14
C HIS A 54 11.20 -0.17 20.30
N ALA A 55 12.33 -0.81 19.99
CA ALA A 55 13.30 -1.23 20.98
C ALA A 55 13.96 -0.05 21.70
N VAL A 56 14.34 -0.24 22.95
CA VAL A 56 15.11 0.76 23.70
C VAL A 56 16.52 0.83 23.13
N LEU A 57 16.89 2.00 22.63
CA LEU A 57 18.21 2.22 22.04
C LEU A 57 19.28 2.39 23.13
N PRO A 58 20.53 1.89 22.92
CA PRO A 58 21.57 1.90 23.95
C PRO A 58 21.95 3.30 24.46
N CYS A 59 21.99 4.29 23.57
CA CYS A 59 22.36 5.66 23.90
C CYS A 59 21.73 6.68 22.93
N PRO A 60 21.76 8.00 23.25
CA PRO A 60 21.20 9.04 22.40
C PRO A 60 21.80 9.12 20.99
N ASP A 61 23.03 8.68 20.80
CA ASP A 61 23.67 8.67 19.49
C ASP A 61 22.95 7.73 18.51
N TYR A 62 22.47 6.57 18.98
CA TYR A 62 21.69 5.63 18.16
C TYR A 62 20.36 6.24 17.69
N VAL A 63 19.76 7.15 18.48
CA VAL A 63 18.55 7.88 18.06
C VAL A 63 18.88 8.79 16.88
N THR A 64 20.01 9.49 16.94
CA THR A 64 20.46 10.38 15.85
C THR A 64 20.81 9.57 14.61
N ASP A 65 21.54 8.47 14.78
CA ASP A 65 21.92 7.56 13.71
C ASP A 65 20.68 6.94 13.04
N THR A 66 19.66 6.56 13.83
CA THR A 66 18.37 6.05 13.30
C THR A 66 17.68 7.09 12.41
N LYS A 67 17.68 8.37 12.81
CA LYS A 67 17.10 9.44 11.98
C LYS A 67 17.83 9.57 10.65
N THR A 68 19.16 9.49 10.66
CA THR A 68 19.99 9.52 9.44
C THR A 68 19.69 8.32 8.54
N VAL A 69 19.54 7.13 9.13
CA VAL A 69 19.18 5.90 8.38
C VAL A 69 17.80 6.03 7.72
N LEU A 70 16.80 6.47 8.49
CA LEU A 70 15.43 6.68 8.01
C LEU A 70 15.34 7.79 6.96
N ASP A 71 16.27 8.75 6.98
CA ASP A 71 16.28 9.82 6.01
C ASP A 71 16.56 9.33 4.57
N GLN A 72 17.50 8.39 4.46
CA GLN A 72 17.90 7.84 3.15
C GLN A 72 17.02 6.65 2.74
N SER A 73 16.32 6.01 3.68
CA SER A 73 15.62 4.74 3.42
C SER A 73 14.56 4.87 2.33
N ILE A 74 13.79 5.97 2.32
CA ILE A 74 12.71 6.16 1.35
C ILE A 74 13.25 6.28 -0.06
N ARG A 75 14.31 7.06 -0.29
CA ARG A 75 14.87 7.23 -1.65
C ARG A 75 15.48 5.92 -2.18
N ILE A 76 16.12 5.13 -1.31
CA ILE A 76 16.71 3.85 -1.69
C ILE A 76 15.59 2.85 -2.00
N CYS A 77 14.55 2.78 -1.18
CA CYS A 77 13.37 1.95 -1.46
C CYS A 77 12.67 2.36 -2.78
N GLN A 78 12.59 3.66 -3.09
CA GLN A 78 12.05 4.09 -4.39
C GLN A 78 12.91 3.58 -5.57
N ALA A 79 14.23 3.68 -5.47
CA ALA A 79 15.13 3.15 -6.50
C ALA A 79 15.01 1.63 -6.64
N MET A 80 14.93 0.89 -5.51
CA MET A 80 14.68 -0.55 -5.52
C MET A 80 13.35 -0.89 -6.20
N LEU A 81 12.30 -0.09 -5.95
CA LEU A 81 10.98 -0.29 -6.55
C LEU A 81 11.00 -0.05 -8.06
N ASP A 82 11.74 0.96 -8.53
CA ASP A 82 11.89 1.25 -9.96
C ASP A 82 12.64 0.13 -10.68
N VAL A 83 13.68 -0.43 -10.07
CA VAL A 83 14.37 -1.61 -10.61
C VAL A 83 13.43 -2.81 -10.67
N ALA A 84 12.69 -3.08 -9.60
CA ALA A 84 11.71 -4.17 -9.58
C ALA A 84 10.60 -3.99 -10.63
N ALA A 85 10.16 -2.75 -10.86
CA ALA A 85 9.17 -2.42 -11.87
C ALA A 85 9.72 -2.61 -13.30
N ASN A 86 10.97 -2.21 -13.55
CA ASN A 86 11.63 -2.39 -14.85
C ASN A 86 11.80 -3.88 -15.22
N GLU A 87 12.11 -4.72 -14.23
CA GLU A 87 12.29 -6.15 -14.43
C GLU A 87 10.97 -6.96 -14.36
N GLY A 88 9.83 -6.30 -14.11
CA GLY A 88 8.54 -6.98 -14.02
C GLY A 88 8.38 -7.86 -12.77
N TRP A 89 9.07 -7.59 -11.66
CA TRP A 89 9.03 -8.43 -10.45
C TRP A 89 7.92 -8.02 -9.48
N LEU A 90 6.74 -8.65 -9.59
CA LEU A 90 5.57 -8.32 -8.77
C LEU A 90 5.82 -8.48 -7.28
N VAL A 91 6.28 -9.65 -6.87
CA VAL A 91 6.48 -9.98 -5.44
C VAL A 91 7.48 -9.02 -4.80
N THR A 92 8.55 -8.69 -5.53
CA THR A 92 9.58 -7.76 -5.06
C THR A 92 9.01 -6.35 -4.91
N ALA A 93 8.24 -5.86 -5.88
CA ALA A 93 7.60 -4.54 -5.82
C ALA A 93 6.62 -4.41 -4.64
N LEU A 94 5.80 -5.45 -4.39
CA LEU A 94 4.88 -5.50 -3.25
C LEU A 94 5.66 -5.49 -1.92
N ASN A 95 6.72 -6.29 -1.81
CA ASN A 95 7.54 -6.34 -0.60
C ASN A 95 8.27 -5.03 -0.31
N ILE A 96 8.76 -4.33 -1.34
CA ILE A 96 9.38 -3.01 -1.20
C ILE A 96 8.34 -1.99 -0.73
N THR A 97 7.11 -2.07 -1.25
CA THR A 97 6.02 -1.19 -0.83
C THR A 97 5.64 -1.41 0.64
N ASN A 98 5.53 -2.67 1.08
CA ASN A 98 5.35 -3.01 2.49
C ASN A 98 6.50 -2.45 3.35
N LEU A 99 7.75 -2.58 2.89
CA LEU A 99 8.91 -2.05 3.59
C LEU A 99 8.85 -0.52 3.75
N VAL A 100 8.39 0.21 2.72
CA VAL A 100 8.16 1.67 2.81
C VAL A 100 7.15 2.01 3.89
N GLN A 101 6.02 1.30 3.97
CA GLN A 101 5.02 1.50 5.00
C GLN A 101 5.57 1.19 6.40
N MET A 102 6.34 0.11 6.54
CA MET A 102 7.03 -0.25 7.79
C MET A 102 8.00 0.83 8.25
N LEU A 103 8.80 1.40 7.33
CA LEU A 103 9.73 2.50 7.61
C LEU A 103 9.02 3.75 8.13
N ILE A 104 7.87 4.09 7.56
CA ILE A 104 7.13 5.31 7.91
C ILE A 104 6.35 5.15 9.21
N GLN A 105 5.66 4.02 9.39
CA GLN A 105 4.89 3.76 10.62
C GLN A 105 5.75 3.26 11.78
N GLY A 106 6.96 2.76 11.49
CA GLY A 106 7.85 2.17 12.50
C GLY A 106 7.30 0.87 13.08
N ARG A 107 6.67 0.03 12.25
CA ARG A 107 6.03 -1.21 12.68
C ARG A 107 6.32 -2.31 11.69
N TRP A 108 6.22 -3.57 12.12
CA TRP A 108 6.29 -4.69 11.19
C TRP A 108 4.99 -4.86 10.41
N ILE A 109 5.09 -5.37 9.19
CA ILE A 109 3.93 -5.67 8.34
C ILE A 109 3.01 -6.76 8.92
N HIS A 110 3.55 -7.63 9.77
CA HIS A 110 2.81 -8.74 10.39
C HIS A 110 2.14 -8.36 11.73
N ASP A 111 2.39 -7.15 12.24
CA ASP A 111 1.68 -6.64 13.40
C ASP A 111 0.21 -6.34 13.08
N SER A 112 -0.64 -6.37 14.10
CA SER A 112 -2.03 -5.91 13.92
C SER A 112 -2.03 -4.43 13.52
N SER A 113 -2.74 -4.11 12.43
CA SER A 113 -2.89 -2.72 11.97
C SER A 113 -3.52 -1.81 13.05
N LEU A 114 -4.22 -2.37 14.04
CA LEU A 114 -4.76 -1.62 15.16
C LEU A 114 -3.68 -0.96 16.03
N LEU A 115 -2.46 -1.51 16.01
CA LEU A 115 -1.31 -0.98 16.76
C LEU A 115 -0.68 0.28 16.15
N THR A 116 -1.16 0.71 14.98
CA THR A 116 -0.82 2.04 14.43
C THR A 116 -1.59 3.15 15.15
N LEU A 117 -2.70 2.84 15.82
CA LEU A 117 -3.45 3.82 16.59
C LEU A 117 -2.60 4.27 17.79
N PRO A 118 -2.53 5.58 18.07
CA PRO A 118 -1.77 6.08 19.22
C PRO A 118 -2.39 5.55 20.51
N ASN A 119 -1.53 5.24 21.49
CA ASN A 119 -1.89 4.72 22.81
C ASN A 119 -2.55 3.31 22.81
N ILE A 120 -2.61 2.63 21.65
CA ILE A 120 -3.02 1.22 21.57
C ILE A 120 -1.78 0.33 21.61
N GLU A 121 -1.86 -0.73 22.40
CA GLU A 121 -0.77 -1.67 22.67
C GLU A 121 -1.28 -3.11 22.54
N TYR A 122 -0.39 -4.09 22.51
CA TYR A 122 -0.77 -5.50 22.33
C TYR A 122 -1.80 -5.99 23.34
N HIS A 123 -1.69 -5.54 24.60
CA HIS A 123 -2.62 -5.93 25.64
C HIS A 123 -4.04 -5.39 25.41
N HIS A 124 -4.23 -4.30 24.66
CA HIS A 124 -5.53 -3.72 24.32
C HIS A 124 -6.25 -4.47 23.19
N LEU A 125 -5.56 -5.28 22.38
CA LEU A 125 -6.14 -5.93 21.19
C LEU A 125 -7.34 -6.84 21.51
N HIS A 126 -7.36 -7.40 22.71
CA HIS A 126 -8.45 -8.27 23.16
C HIS A 126 -9.80 -7.52 23.30
N LEU A 127 -9.79 -6.20 23.50
CA LEU A 127 -10.99 -5.37 23.62
C LEU A 127 -11.76 -5.33 22.29
N PHE A 128 -11.05 -5.14 21.19
CA PHE A 128 -11.61 -5.10 19.83
C PHE A 128 -12.25 -6.41 19.41
N ARG A 129 -11.67 -7.55 19.83
CA ARG A 129 -12.21 -8.89 19.54
C ARG A 129 -13.47 -9.22 20.35
N LYS A 130 -13.55 -8.77 21.60
CA LYS A 130 -14.70 -9.04 22.50
C LYS A 130 -15.91 -8.19 22.19
N TRP A 131 -15.70 -7.05 21.54
CA TRP A 131 -16.77 -6.12 21.25
C TRP A 131 -17.75 -6.73 20.25
N SER A 132 -19.03 -6.73 20.62
CA SER A 132 -20.13 -7.20 19.79
C SER A 132 -21.24 -6.15 19.84
N GLN A 133 -21.44 -5.44 18.74
CA GLN A 133 -22.58 -4.54 18.63
C GLN A 133 -23.88 -5.36 18.62
N GLY A 134 -24.82 -5.03 19.52
CA GLY A 134 -26.17 -5.61 19.48
C GLY A 134 -26.78 -5.42 18.08
N LYS A 135 -27.53 -6.42 17.59
CA LYS A 135 -28.05 -6.55 16.22
C LYS A 135 -28.68 -5.26 15.67
N ARG A 136 -27.86 -4.37 15.10
CA ARG A 136 -28.30 -3.23 14.27
C ARG A 136 -28.27 -3.68 12.81
N LYS A 137 -29.40 -3.49 12.11
CA LYS A 137 -29.48 -3.75 10.66
C LYS A 137 -28.51 -2.82 9.94
N GLY A 138 -27.54 -3.39 9.22
CA GLY A 138 -26.60 -2.66 8.37
C GLY A 138 -25.24 -2.30 8.98
N ALA A 139 -24.99 -2.59 10.27
CA ALA A 139 -23.68 -2.40 10.90
C ALA A 139 -22.83 -3.68 10.81
N TYR A 140 -21.50 -3.56 10.82
CA TYR A 140 -20.58 -4.69 10.90
C TYR A 140 -20.84 -5.52 12.18
N GLN A 141 -20.88 -6.85 12.05
CA GLN A 141 -21.29 -7.78 13.11
C GLN A 141 -20.20 -8.80 13.51
N GLY A 142 -18.98 -8.64 12.98
CA GLY A 142 -17.84 -9.53 13.28
C GLY A 142 -16.93 -8.98 14.38
N PRO A 143 -15.97 -9.79 14.86
CA PRO A 143 -14.86 -9.29 15.67
C PRO A 143 -14.04 -8.27 14.87
N VAL A 144 -13.44 -7.31 15.55
CA VAL A 144 -12.56 -6.32 14.94
C VAL A 144 -11.10 -6.76 15.15
N GLU A 145 -10.41 -7.07 14.06
CA GLU A 145 -9.02 -7.53 14.05
C GLU A 145 -8.09 -6.56 13.29
N CYS A 146 -8.64 -5.77 12.36
CA CYS A 146 -7.90 -4.80 11.56
C CYS A 146 -8.59 -3.42 11.48
N LEU A 147 -7.87 -2.44 10.91
CA LEU A 147 -8.36 -1.05 10.79
C LEU A 147 -9.62 -0.94 9.94
N PRO A 148 -9.73 -1.54 8.73
CA PRO A 148 -10.95 -1.45 7.93
C PRO A 148 -12.20 -1.94 8.67
N GLU A 149 -12.09 -3.04 9.42
CA GLU A 149 -13.18 -3.58 10.25
C GLU A 149 -13.54 -2.62 11.39
N LEU A 150 -12.54 -2.01 12.04
CA LEU A 150 -12.77 -1.00 13.07
C LEU A 150 -13.50 0.22 12.49
N MET A 151 -13.07 0.69 11.32
CA MET A 151 -13.69 1.83 10.64
C MET A 151 -15.15 1.52 10.27
N ALA A 152 -15.42 0.32 9.76
CA ALA A 152 -16.76 -0.16 9.47
C ALA A 152 -17.62 -0.32 10.74
N ALA A 153 -17.03 -0.78 11.84
CA ALA A 153 -17.71 -0.94 13.13
C ALA A 153 -18.10 0.41 13.76
N CYS A 154 -17.20 1.40 13.68
CA CYS A 154 -17.42 2.73 14.24
C CYS A 154 -18.35 3.59 13.38
N ASP A 155 -18.40 3.38 12.06
CA ASP A 155 -19.28 4.13 11.13
C ASP A 155 -19.17 5.66 11.33
N GLY A 156 -17.95 6.15 11.58
CA GLY A 156 -17.66 7.57 11.81
C GLY A 156 -18.14 8.14 13.16
N LYS A 157 -18.49 7.30 14.14
CA LYS A 157 -18.99 7.73 15.45
C LYS A 157 -18.00 7.44 16.58
N GLU A 158 -17.50 8.50 17.24
CA GLU A 158 -16.50 8.41 18.32
C GLU A 158 -17.01 7.64 19.53
N ASN A 159 -18.30 7.79 19.87
CA ASN A 159 -18.89 7.11 21.01
C ASN A 159 -18.86 5.58 20.86
N ILE A 160 -18.93 5.07 19.63
CA ILE A 160 -18.80 3.63 19.36
C ILE A 160 -17.36 3.19 19.61
N PHE A 161 -16.38 3.92 19.08
CA PHE A 161 -14.97 3.67 19.38
C PHE A 161 -14.69 3.71 20.88
N ALA A 162 -15.15 4.76 21.57
CA ALA A 162 -14.99 4.90 23.02
C ALA A 162 -15.56 3.68 23.77
N SER A 163 -16.75 3.20 23.42
CA SER A 163 -17.34 1.98 24.04
C SER A 163 -16.57 0.68 23.81
N ILE A 164 -15.62 0.65 22.87
CA ILE A 164 -14.73 -0.50 22.66
C ILE A 164 -13.59 -0.46 23.68
N VAL A 165 -13.07 0.74 23.97
CA VAL A 165 -11.78 0.94 24.66
C VAL A 165 -11.89 1.63 26.03
N ASP A 166 -13.07 2.08 26.44
CA ASP A 166 -13.31 2.85 27.68
C ASP A 166 -12.88 2.16 28.97
N CYS A 167 -12.79 0.84 28.97
CA CYS A 167 -12.38 0.05 30.13
C CYS A 167 -10.91 0.27 30.50
N ASP A 168 -10.04 0.48 29.51
CA ASP A 168 -8.58 0.49 29.69
C ASP A 168 -7.95 1.86 29.32
N LEU A 169 -8.61 2.66 28.48
CA LEU A 169 -8.07 3.94 28.00
C LEU A 169 -8.72 5.16 28.64
N THR A 170 -7.91 6.20 28.90
CA THR A 170 -8.40 7.50 29.36
C THR A 170 -9.09 8.27 28.23
N SER A 171 -10.01 9.18 28.57
CA SER A 171 -10.71 10.01 27.57
C SER A 171 -9.76 10.78 26.65
N ALA A 172 -8.61 11.24 27.15
CA ALA A 172 -7.62 11.94 26.33
C ALA A 172 -6.97 11.00 25.29
N HIS A 173 -6.61 9.78 25.70
CA HIS A 173 -6.04 8.78 24.79
C HIS A 173 -7.06 8.30 23.76
N ILE A 174 -8.34 8.15 24.15
CA ILE A 174 -9.44 7.81 23.24
C ILE A 174 -9.58 8.87 22.17
N THR A 175 -9.63 10.15 22.54
CA THR A 175 -9.74 11.25 21.57
C THR A 175 -8.53 11.32 20.64
N GLN A 176 -7.31 11.03 21.11
CA GLN A 176 -6.12 10.97 20.25
C GLN A 176 -6.18 9.80 19.26
N ALA A 177 -6.57 8.61 19.71
CA ALA A 177 -6.73 7.43 18.86
C ALA A 177 -7.85 7.62 17.83
N TRP A 178 -8.97 8.22 18.26
CA TRP A 178 -10.06 8.60 17.38
C TRP A 178 -9.63 9.66 16.37
N HIS A 179 -8.84 10.65 16.79
CA HIS A 179 -8.27 11.64 15.89
C HIS A 179 -7.41 10.99 14.81
N TYR A 180 -6.58 10.00 15.14
CA TYR A 180 -5.83 9.25 14.13
C TYR A 180 -6.76 8.47 13.19
N LEU A 181 -7.67 7.66 13.72
CA LEU A 181 -8.60 6.82 12.96
C LEU A 181 -9.48 7.66 12.01
N SER A 182 -9.85 8.86 12.43
CA SER A 182 -10.68 9.81 11.68
C SER A 182 -9.99 10.49 10.50
N HIS A 183 -8.67 10.54 10.51
CA HIS A 183 -7.89 11.14 9.44
C HIS A 183 -7.37 10.12 8.43
N LEU A 184 -7.48 8.81 8.72
CA LEU A 184 -7.08 7.76 7.80
C LEU A 184 -7.81 7.89 6.45
N PRO A 185 -7.09 7.73 5.32
CA PRO A 185 -7.69 7.91 4.02
C PRO A 185 -8.48 6.66 3.61
N VAL A 186 -9.80 6.76 3.61
CA VAL A 186 -10.67 5.74 3.01
C VAL A 186 -10.89 6.07 1.54
N ILE A 187 -10.38 5.23 0.66
CA ILE A 187 -10.51 5.39 -0.78
C ILE A 187 -11.50 4.36 -1.30
N ASP A 188 -12.51 4.83 -2.02
CA ASP A 188 -13.40 4.02 -2.84
C ASP A 188 -12.87 3.99 -4.28
N ILE A 189 -12.95 2.83 -4.92
CA ILE A 189 -12.38 2.60 -6.25
C ILE A 189 -13.46 2.18 -7.23
N SER A 190 -13.48 2.82 -8.39
CA SER A 190 -14.14 2.31 -9.59
C SER A 190 -13.13 2.19 -10.72
N MET A 191 -13.28 1.17 -11.55
CA MET A 191 -12.36 0.88 -12.65
C MET A 191 -13.14 0.72 -13.96
N ILE A 192 -12.58 1.26 -15.03
CA ILE A 192 -13.10 1.21 -16.39
C ILE A 192 -11.95 0.83 -17.30
N ILE A 193 -12.11 -0.20 -18.12
CA ILE A 193 -11.17 -0.53 -19.20
C ILE A 193 -11.62 0.19 -20.47
N LYS A 194 -10.71 0.92 -21.09
CA LYS A 194 -10.87 1.60 -22.37
C LYS A 194 -9.97 0.95 -23.41
N GLY A 195 -10.51 0.71 -24.59
CA GLY A 195 -9.75 0.21 -25.74
C GLY A 195 -10.62 0.04 -26.97
N CYS A 196 -10.00 -0.31 -28.10
CA CYS A 196 -10.69 -0.64 -29.33
C CYS A 196 -10.94 -2.16 -29.36
N TRP A 197 -12.18 -2.59 -29.15
CA TRP A 197 -12.62 -3.96 -29.42
C TRP A 197 -13.69 -3.91 -30.53
N ASP A 198 -13.75 -4.85 -31.48
CA ASP A 198 -14.88 -4.95 -32.45
C ASP A 198 -16.18 -5.25 -31.67
N ASP A 199 -17.32 -4.59 -31.80
CA ASP A 199 -18.15 -4.43 -33.01
C ASP A 199 -18.88 -3.07 -33.04
N THR A 200 -19.19 -2.59 -34.25
CA THR A 200 -20.15 -1.52 -34.64
C THR A 200 -20.00 -0.10 -34.07
N VAL A 201 -19.46 0.81 -34.90
CA VAL A 201 -19.88 2.21 -35.25
C VAL A 201 -20.28 3.23 -34.15
N HIS A 202 -20.39 2.92 -32.86
CA HIS A 202 -20.77 3.90 -31.84
C HIS A 202 -19.68 4.09 -30.77
N GLU A 203 -19.11 5.29 -30.82
CA GLU A 203 -18.57 6.13 -29.75
C GLU A 203 -18.21 5.46 -28.41
N GLN A 204 -16.92 5.54 -28.05
CA GLN A 204 -16.33 5.29 -26.72
C GLN A 204 -16.75 3.99 -26.01
N LYS A 205 -15.93 2.96 -26.25
CA LYS A 205 -15.99 1.64 -25.62
C LYS A 205 -15.36 1.66 -24.22
N GLU A 206 -16.20 1.96 -23.23
CA GLU A 206 -15.87 1.87 -21.80
C GLU A 206 -16.48 0.59 -21.21
N MET A 207 -15.69 -0.22 -20.52
CA MET A 207 -16.16 -1.42 -19.82
C MET A 207 -15.90 -1.29 -18.32
N ILE A 208 -16.97 -1.29 -17.52
CA ILE A 208 -16.87 -1.22 -16.07
C ILE A 208 -16.36 -2.56 -15.52
N VAL A 209 -15.33 -2.53 -14.69
CA VAL A 209 -14.81 -3.72 -14.01
C VAL A 209 -15.69 -4.03 -12.80
N PRO A 210 -16.29 -5.23 -12.70
CA PRO A 210 -17.09 -5.62 -11.54
C PRO A 210 -16.22 -5.78 -10.28
N MET A 211 -16.50 -5.01 -9.22
CA MET A 211 -15.71 -5.03 -7.97
C MET A 211 -16.08 -6.17 -7.01
N LEU A 212 -17.31 -6.67 -7.09
CA LEU A 212 -17.87 -7.62 -6.13
C LEU A 212 -18.63 -8.72 -6.88
N SER A 213 -17.98 -9.87 -7.07
CA SER A 213 -18.68 -11.10 -7.44
C SER A 213 -17.95 -12.31 -6.87
N MET A 214 -18.61 -12.99 -5.92
CA MET A 214 -18.07 -14.13 -5.18
C MET A 214 -18.10 -15.45 -5.97
N ASN A 215 -18.67 -15.48 -7.18
CA ASN A 215 -18.77 -16.69 -7.99
C ASN A 215 -17.86 -16.61 -9.23
N ILE A 216 -16.78 -17.39 -9.22
CA ILE A 216 -15.79 -17.50 -10.32
C ILE A 216 -16.41 -18.07 -11.62
N ARG A 217 -17.55 -18.77 -11.51
CA ARG A 217 -18.22 -19.48 -12.62
C ARG A 217 -19.16 -18.62 -13.47
N ASP A 218 -19.34 -17.34 -13.15
CA ASP A 218 -20.18 -16.47 -13.99
C ASP A 218 -19.36 -15.96 -15.18
N ASP A 219 -19.66 -16.45 -16.38
CA ASP A 219 -19.01 -16.03 -17.63
C ASP A 219 -19.18 -14.52 -17.89
N LYS A 220 -20.16 -13.86 -17.25
CA LYS A 220 -20.33 -12.39 -17.32
C LYS A 220 -19.23 -11.61 -16.58
N LYS A 221 -18.44 -12.26 -15.72
CA LYS A 221 -17.29 -11.64 -15.03
C LYS A 221 -16.10 -11.44 -15.97
N TRP A 222 -15.99 -12.30 -16.98
CA TRP A 222 -14.82 -12.37 -17.84
C TRP A 222 -14.92 -11.36 -18.98
N MET A 223 -14.02 -10.38 -18.93
CA MET A 223 -13.94 -9.29 -19.88
C MET A 223 -13.24 -9.74 -21.15
N LYS A 224 -13.93 -9.67 -22.28
CA LYS A 224 -13.39 -10.09 -23.58
C LYS A 224 -12.48 -9.01 -24.15
N LEU A 225 -11.19 -9.31 -24.23
CA LEU A 225 -10.18 -8.45 -24.85
C LEU A 225 -9.46 -9.24 -25.94
N HIS A 226 -8.76 -8.58 -26.86
CA HIS A 226 -7.93 -9.27 -27.85
C HIS A 226 -6.49 -9.42 -27.36
N ALA A 227 -5.83 -10.49 -27.79
CA ALA A 227 -4.42 -10.74 -27.55
C ALA A 227 -3.53 -9.67 -28.19
N ASP A 228 -2.37 -9.42 -27.59
CA ASP A 228 -1.32 -8.53 -28.09
C ASP A 228 -1.85 -7.13 -28.46
N GLN A 229 -2.61 -6.53 -27.55
CA GLN A 229 -3.16 -5.20 -27.71
C GLN A 229 -3.00 -4.36 -26.45
N GLU A 230 -2.81 -3.07 -26.65
CA GLU A 230 -2.76 -2.09 -25.57
C GLU A 230 -4.18 -1.68 -25.15
N TYR A 231 -4.44 -1.73 -23.85
CA TYR A 231 -5.65 -1.23 -23.22
C TYR A 231 -5.29 -0.24 -22.12
N VAL A 232 -6.22 0.66 -21.82
CA VAL A 232 -6.06 1.63 -20.73
C VAL A 232 -7.03 1.27 -19.62
N LEU A 233 -6.50 0.90 -18.46
CA LEU A 233 -7.26 0.82 -17.22
C LEU A 233 -7.39 2.24 -16.63
N GLN A 234 -8.58 2.80 -16.68
CA GLN A 234 -8.93 4.04 -15.99
C GLN A 234 -9.49 3.71 -14.60
N ILE A 235 -8.81 4.19 -13.56
CA ILE A 235 -9.20 4.03 -12.18
C ILE A 235 -9.68 5.38 -11.65
N ASN A 236 -10.92 5.45 -11.16
CA ASN A 236 -11.42 6.61 -10.45
C ASN A 236 -11.37 6.33 -8.94
N LEU A 237 -10.53 7.10 -8.25
CA LEU A 237 -10.38 7.08 -6.80
C LEU A 237 -11.26 8.17 -6.19
N HIS A 238 -12.07 7.81 -5.21
CA HIS A 238 -12.92 8.74 -4.48
C HIS A 238 -12.65 8.63 -2.97
N ARG A 239 -12.25 9.74 -2.34
CA ARG A 239 -11.99 9.74 -0.88
C ARG A 239 -13.31 9.87 -0.12
N LEU A 240 -13.67 8.82 0.63
CA LEU A 240 -14.89 8.80 1.44
C LEU A 240 -14.73 9.66 2.71
N ARG A 241 -15.81 10.34 3.08
CA ARG A 241 -15.90 11.17 4.30
C ARG A 241 -16.81 10.48 5.30
N ILE A 242 -16.26 9.63 6.16
CA ILE A 242 -17.06 8.86 7.12
C ILE A 242 -17.22 9.65 8.42
N GLY A 243 -18.17 10.57 8.49
CA GLY A 243 -18.57 11.23 9.76
C GLY A 243 -17.51 12.12 10.46
N PHE A 244 -16.28 12.15 9.96
CA PHE A 244 -15.18 12.91 10.52
C PHE A 244 -15.35 14.41 10.21
N THR A 245 -15.13 15.24 11.24
CA THR A 245 -15.49 16.66 11.27
C THR A 245 -14.91 17.44 10.08
N LYS A 246 -15.58 18.53 9.70
CA LYS A 246 -15.20 19.48 8.63
C LYS A 246 -13.90 20.25 8.96
N GLY A 247 -12.82 19.54 9.25
CA GLY A 247 -11.47 20.08 9.36
C GLY A 247 -10.86 20.35 7.99
N LYS A 248 -9.85 21.22 7.96
CA LYS A 248 -9.05 21.47 6.76
C LYS A 248 -8.29 20.18 6.44
N GLN A 249 -8.55 19.61 5.26
CA GLN A 249 -7.83 18.42 4.78
C GLN A 249 -6.34 18.73 4.71
N ASP A 250 -5.56 18.03 5.53
CA ASP A 250 -4.12 18.05 5.44
C ASP A 250 -3.68 17.04 4.37
N THR A 251 -2.68 17.43 3.58
CA THR A 251 -2.03 16.51 2.64
C THR A 251 -1.00 15.65 3.34
N LYS A 252 -0.64 15.97 4.59
CA LYS A 252 0.38 15.26 5.36
C LYS A 252 -0.14 13.96 5.94
N ALA A 253 0.69 12.92 5.81
CA ALA A 253 0.48 11.64 6.46
C ALA A 253 0.80 11.73 7.96
N ILE A 254 0.02 11.06 8.79
CA ILE A 254 0.28 10.96 10.23
C ILE A 254 1.32 9.85 10.46
N ALA A 255 2.58 10.25 10.67
CA ALA A 255 3.70 9.34 10.89
C ALA A 255 4.58 9.83 12.05
N PRO A 256 4.16 9.62 13.32
CA PRO A 256 4.84 10.18 14.49
C PRO A 256 6.25 9.62 14.71
N ARG A 257 6.57 8.46 14.13
CA ARG A 257 7.87 7.79 14.25
C ARG A 257 8.81 8.06 13.08
N PHE A 258 8.32 8.73 12.04
CA PHE A 258 9.14 9.11 10.92
C PHE A 258 9.68 10.54 11.13
N PRO A 259 11.00 10.78 10.96
CA PRO A 259 11.61 12.06 11.32
C PRO A 259 11.21 13.22 10.39
N LYS A 260 10.76 12.92 9.17
CA LYS A 260 10.39 13.91 8.16
C LYS A 260 8.89 13.98 7.98
N VAL A 261 8.39 15.18 7.68
CA VAL A 261 7.02 15.35 7.23
C VAL A 261 6.87 14.73 5.83
N LYS A 262 5.82 13.93 5.63
CA LYS A 262 5.54 13.26 4.38
C LYS A 262 4.11 13.57 3.92
N ASP A 263 3.94 13.81 2.63
CA ASP A 263 2.60 13.88 2.00
C ASP A 263 2.06 12.47 1.76
N GLU A 264 0.76 12.27 1.94
CA GLU A 264 0.11 11.00 1.62
C GLU A 264 0.22 10.73 0.11
N GLY A 265 0.61 9.50 -0.22
CA GLY A 265 0.64 8.98 -1.58
C GLY A 265 0.22 7.52 -1.63
N TRP A 266 0.15 7.01 -2.85
CA TRP A 266 -0.30 5.65 -3.16
C TRP A 266 0.53 5.05 -4.28
N PHE A 267 0.75 3.75 -4.20
CA PHE A 267 1.21 2.93 -5.30
C PHE A 267 0.02 2.18 -5.88
N MET A 268 -0.11 2.25 -7.20
CA MET A 268 -1.01 1.42 -7.98
C MET A 268 -0.17 0.40 -8.72
N ILE A 269 -0.32 -0.86 -8.36
CA ILE A 269 0.47 -1.96 -8.91
C ILE A 269 -0.51 -2.91 -9.57
N LEU A 270 -0.35 -3.12 -10.88
CA LEU A 270 -1.09 -4.11 -11.64
C LEU A 270 -0.15 -5.28 -11.91
N GLY A 271 -0.58 -6.50 -11.61
CA GLY A 271 0.25 -7.69 -11.82
C GLY A 271 -0.55 -8.97 -12.05
N GLU A 272 0.12 -9.97 -12.61
CA GLU A 272 -0.39 -11.33 -12.74
C GLU A 272 0.22 -12.20 -11.63
N VAL A 273 -0.60 -12.61 -10.67
CA VAL A 273 -0.14 -13.32 -9.46
C VAL A 273 0.47 -14.68 -9.78
N ASP A 274 -0.13 -15.41 -10.73
CA ASP A 274 0.29 -16.76 -11.09
C ASP A 274 1.70 -16.80 -11.70
N LYS A 275 2.02 -15.81 -12.55
CA LYS A 275 3.35 -15.64 -13.14
C LYS A 275 4.32 -14.84 -12.28
N LYS A 276 3.82 -14.19 -11.22
CA LYS A 276 4.57 -13.22 -10.39
C LYS A 276 5.11 -12.04 -11.23
N GLU A 277 4.38 -11.68 -12.26
CA GLU A 277 4.77 -10.67 -13.24
C GLU A 277 4.08 -9.34 -12.90
N LEU A 278 4.88 -8.27 -12.81
CA LEU A 278 4.38 -6.91 -12.68
C LEU A 278 4.08 -6.38 -14.07
N VAL A 279 2.82 -6.01 -14.29
CA VAL A 279 2.33 -5.51 -15.58
C VAL A 279 2.49 -3.98 -15.64
N ALA A 280 2.14 -3.28 -14.57
CA ALA A 280 2.29 -1.83 -14.52
C ALA A 280 2.43 -1.32 -13.08
N LEU A 281 3.19 -0.24 -12.91
CA LEU A 281 3.34 0.47 -11.65
C LEU A 281 3.11 1.97 -11.87
N LYS A 282 2.25 2.58 -11.06
CA LYS A 282 1.99 4.02 -11.09
C LYS A 282 1.98 4.61 -9.69
N ARG A 283 2.70 5.72 -9.52
CA ARG A 283 2.70 6.51 -8.28
C ARG A 283 1.62 7.58 -8.36
N VAL A 284 0.85 7.70 -7.28
CA VAL A 284 -0.28 8.62 -7.17
C VAL A 284 -0.06 9.46 -5.92
N GLY A 285 -0.17 10.78 -6.05
CA GLY A 285 -0.09 11.67 -4.90
C GLY A 285 -1.38 11.70 -4.07
N TYR A 286 -1.52 12.76 -3.29
CA TYR A 286 -2.68 12.98 -2.43
C TYR A 286 -4.02 12.93 -3.19
N VAL A 287 -4.95 12.10 -2.68
CA VAL A 287 -6.33 12.02 -3.19
C VAL A 287 -7.20 13.02 -2.42
N ARG A 288 -7.59 14.12 -3.07
CA ARG A 288 -8.39 15.19 -2.45
C ARG A 288 -9.87 14.79 -2.28
N ASN A 289 -10.53 14.57 -3.41
CA ASN A 289 -11.95 14.24 -3.45
C ASN A 289 -12.19 13.16 -4.50
N GLN A 290 -11.86 13.47 -5.75
CA GLN A 290 -11.86 12.53 -6.87
C GLN A 290 -10.57 12.69 -7.66
N ASN A 291 -9.92 11.58 -7.98
CA ASN A 291 -8.78 11.54 -8.90
C ASN A 291 -9.04 10.44 -9.93
N VAL A 292 -8.79 10.75 -11.20
CA VAL A 292 -8.86 9.78 -12.30
C VAL A 292 -7.45 9.47 -12.75
N ILE A 293 -7.09 8.19 -12.75
CA ILE A 293 -5.74 7.71 -13.05
C ILE A 293 -5.84 6.66 -14.15
N SER A 294 -5.11 6.89 -15.24
CA SER A 294 -5.02 5.93 -16.34
C SER A 294 -3.73 5.14 -16.27
N VAL A 295 -3.80 3.83 -16.42
CA VAL A 295 -2.67 2.90 -16.49
C VAL A 295 -2.81 2.11 -17.79
N ALA A 296 -1.82 2.25 -18.68
CA ALA A 296 -1.77 1.45 -19.90
C ALA A 296 -1.18 0.07 -19.59
N PHE A 297 -1.68 -0.97 -20.25
CA PHE A 297 -1.17 -2.33 -20.15
C PHE A 297 -1.40 -3.10 -21.45
N TYR A 298 -0.56 -4.10 -21.69
CA TYR A 298 -0.70 -5.01 -22.82
C TYR A 298 -1.38 -6.31 -22.38
N THR A 299 -2.25 -6.85 -23.23
CA THR A 299 -2.78 -8.20 -23.08
C THR A 299 -1.74 -9.23 -23.52
N PRO A 300 -1.74 -10.45 -22.94
CA PRO A 300 -0.85 -11.53 -23.35
C PRO A 300 -1.05 -11.91 -24.82
N GLU A 301 0.01 -12.40 -25.47
CA GLU A 301 -0.03 -12.89 -26.86
C GLU A 301 -0.89 -14.16 -27.01
N ILE A 302 -0.90 -15.02 -25.98
CA ILE A 302 -1.59 -16.30 -26.02
C ILE A 302 -3.05 -16.08 -25.61
N PRO A 303 -4.04 -16.49 -26.44
CA PRO A 303 -5.43 -16.45 -26.05
C PRO A 303 -5.70 -17.36 -24.85
N GLY A 304 -6.54 -16.89 -23.93
CA GLY A 304 -6.79 -17.62 -22.69
C GLY A 304 -7.47 -16.79 -21.61
N ARG A 305 -7.66 -17.41 -20.46
CA ARG A 305 -8.20 -16.77 -19.27
C ARG A 305 -7.06 -16.32 -18.37
N TYR A 306 -7.02 -15.03 -18.06
CA TYR A 306 -6.01 -14.40 -17.22
C TYR A 306 -6.67 -13.65 -16.08
N ILE A 307 -6.04 -13.65 -14.92
CA ILE A 307 -6.47 -12.87 -13.75
C ILE A 307 -5.37 -11.88 -13.44
N TYR A 308 -5.65 -10.61 -13.68
CA TYR A 308 -4.79 -9.53 -13.22
C TYR A 308 -5.30 -9.03 -11.89
N THR A 309 -4.39 -8.60 -11.03
CA THR A 309 -4.74 -8.08 -9.72
C THR A 309 -4.20 -6.65 -9.62
N LEU A 310 -5.10 -5.71 -9.32
CA LEU A 310 -4.76 -4.34 -8.98
C LEU A 310 -4.60 -4.22 -7.47
N TYR A 311 -3.42 -3.78 -7.04
CA TYR A 311 -3.11 -3.40 -5.67
C TYR A 311 -3.10 -1.88 -5.56
N LEU A 312 -3.95 -1.32 -4.70
CA LEU A 312 -3.84 0.06 -4.25
C LEU A 312 -3.20 0.03 -2.85
N MET A 313 -1.94 0.45 -2.78
CA MET A 313 -1.17 0.42 -1.53
C MET A 313 -0.83 1.83 -1.08
N SER A 314 -1.00 2.14 0.20
CA SER A 314 -0.57 3.43 0.73
C SER A 314 0.96 3.48 0.75
N ASP A 315 1.53 4.66 0.49
CA ASP A 315 2.96 4.86 0.67
C ASP A 315 3.32 5.25 2.11
N SER A 316 2.34 5.32 3.02
CA SER A 316 2.50 5.90 4.36
C SER A 316 1.85 5.11 5.47
N TYR A 317 0.73 4.43 5.23
CA TYR A 317 -0.05 3.76 6.26
C TYR A 317 -0.03 2.24 6.06
N LEU A 318 -0.12 1.50 7.17
CA LEU A 318 -0.26 0.04 7.18
C LEU A 318 -1.73 -0.36 7.34
N GLY A 319 -2.15 -1.44 6.66
CA GLY A 319 -3.44 -2.09 6.89
C GLY A 319 -4.65 -1.43 6.22
N ILE A 320 -4.44 -0.49 5.31
CA ILE A 320 -5.50 0.13 4.50
C ILE A 320 -5.37 -0.17 3.00
N ASP A 321 -4.47 -1.09 2.65
CA ASP A 321 -4.23 -1.50 1.28
C ASP A 321 -5.41 -2.32 0.74
N GLN A 322 -5.66 -2.18 -0.56
CA GLN A 322 -6.80 -2.79 -1.23
C GLN A 322 -6.33 -3.62 -2.42
N GLN A 323 -7.03 -4.73 -2.67
CA GLN A 323 -6.73 -5.65 -3.75
C GLN A 323 -8.00 -5.95 -4.55
N TYR A 324 -7.92 -5.87 -5.88
CA TYR A 324 -9.03 -6.14 -6.78
C TYR A 324 -8.60 -7.03 -7.93
N ASP A 325 -9.31 -8.15 -8.12
CA ASP A 325 -9.07 -9.06 -9.23
C ASP A 325 -9.87 -8.65 -10.48
N ILE A 326 -9.18 -8.63 -11.61
CA ILE A 326 -9.63 -8.21 -12.94
C ILE A 326 -9.58 -9.46 -13.83
N PHE A 327 -10.74 -9.94 -14.26
CA PHE A 327 -10.87 -11.22 -14.98
C PHE A 327 -10.91 -10.97 -16.49
N LEU A 328 -9.85 -11.39 -17.18
CA LEU A 328 -9.65 -11.18 -18.62
C LEU A 328 -9.83 -12.49 -19.38
N ASN A 329 -10.66 -12.47 -20.42
CA ASN A 329 -10.75 -13.54 -21.41
C ASN A 329 -10.19 -13.03 -22.72
N VAL A 330 -8.92 -13.35 -22.94
CA VAL A 330 -8.13 -12.90 -24.09
C VAL A 330 -8.48 -13.78 -25.28
N LEU A 331 -9.05 -13.15 -26.30
CA LEU A 331 -9.42 -13.73 -27.58
C LEU A 331 -8.25 -13.62 -28.57
N PRO A 332 -8.23 -14.43 -29.63
CA PRO A 332 -7.29 -14.24 -30.73
C PRO A 332 -7.31 -12.82 -31.29
N THR A 333 -6.18 -12.40 -31.87
CA THR A 333 -6.02 -11.09 -32.49
C THR A 333 -7.14 -10.83 -33.51
N SER A 334 -7.73 -9.63 -33.45
CA SER A 334 -8.63 -9.16 -34.50
C SER A 334 -7.88 -8.23 -35.44
N ILE A 335 -7.92 -8.55 -36.74
CA ILE A 335 -7.26 -7.79 -37.81
C ILE A 335 -7.80 -6.34 -37.87
N SER A 336 -9.08 -6.13 -37.57
CA SER A 336 -9.72 -4.82 -37.53
C SER A 336 -9.21 -3.92 -36.40
N ALA A 337 -8.89 -4.50 -35.24
CA ALA A 337 -8.46 -3.77 -34.06
C ALA A 337 -6.96 -3.40 -34.11
N GLN A 338 -6.11 -4.25 -34.70
CA GLN A 338 -4.69 -3.92 -34.96
C GLN A 338 -4.54 -2.75 -35.95
N VAL A 339 -5.33 -2.74 -37.03
CA VAL A 339 -5.30 -1.67 -38.04
C VAL A 339 -5.70 -0.32 -37.45
N ASN A 340 -6.63 -0.27 -36.50
CA ASN A 340 -7.03 0.98 -35.85
C ASN A 340 -5.93 1.55 -34.93
N THR A 341 -5.18 0.70 -34.23
CA THR A 341 -4.05 1.12 -33.37
C THR A 341 -2.89 1.68 -34.20
N GLU A 342 -2.48 0.96 -35.26
CA GLU A 342 -1.41 1.41 -36.16
C GLU A 342 -1.75 2.71 -36.90
N ILE A 343 -3.02 2.88 -37.29
CA ILE A 343 -3.49 4.12 -37.91
C ILE A 343 -3.49 5.26 -36.86
N SER A 344 -3.93 5.03 -35.62
CA SER A 344 -3.87 6.08 -34.59
C SER A 344 -2.45 6.51 -34.25
N ASP A 345 -1.49 5.59 -34.21
CA ASP A 345 -0.09 5.91 -33.92
C ASP A 345 0.57 6.69 -35.06
N THR A 346 0.29 6.31 -36.32
CA THR A 346 0.80 7.05 -37.49
C THR A 346 0.20 8.46 -37.61
N PHE A 347 -1.07 8.66 -37.22
CA PHE A 347 -1.67 10.00 -37.17
C PHE A 347 -1.12 10.88 -36.03
N ASN A 348 -0.79 10.30 -34.88
CA ASN A 348 -0.15 11.03 -33.78
C ASN A 348 1.28 11.48 -34.15
N ASP A 349 2.04 10.64 -34.87
CA ASP A 349 3.37 11.00 -35.36
C ASP A 349 3.36 12.09 -36.46
N LEU A 350 2.27 12.19 -37.22
CA LEU A 350 2.07 13.24 -38.23
C LEU A 350 1.57 14.57 -37.64
N GLY A 351 1.04 14.58 -36.42
CA GLY A 351 0.54 15.77 -35.72
C GLY A 351 1.60 16.57 -34.95
N LEU A 352 2.84 16.07 -34.89
CA LEU A 352 3.97 16.66 -34.16
C LEU A 352 5.06 17.29 -35.08
N LYS A 353 4.73 17.61 -36.34
CA LYS A 353 5.62 18.34 -37.25
C LYS A 353 5.13 19.73 -37.61
#